data_AF-A0A532C7U5-F1
#
_entry.id   AF-A0A532C7U5-F1
#
_cell.length_a   1.000
_cell.length_b   1.000
_cell.length_c   1.000
_cell.angle_alpha   90.00
_cell.angle_beta   90.00
_cell.angle_gamma   90.00
#
_symmetry.space_group_name_H-M   'P 1'
#
loop_
_entity.id
_entity.type
_entity.pdbx_description
1 polymer ?
#
loop_
_entity_poly.entity_id
_entity_poly.type
_entity_poly.pdbx_seq_one_letter_code
_entity_poly.pdbx_strand_id
1 'polypeptide(L)'
;TVQTKEQLPQDWARTQNNIGIVLWDQGIRTGGEVGTCLLAEAVTAYREALTVHTKAQLPQQWAMTQNNLGLVLWDQGMRTGGEAGTQLLDEAVTAYRDALTVYTKAQLPQQWALTQTNLGAVLSSQGTRTGGAAGTGLLAAAAQAYREALTVQTKEQLPQDWARTQN
;
A
#
# COMPACT_ATOMS: atom_id res chain seq x y z
N THR A 1 25.51 -7.82 -10.96
CA THR A 1 25.04 -7.09 -9.76
C THR A 1 24.64 -7.97 -8.59
N VAL A 2 25.03 -9.25 -8.54
CA VAL A 2 24.73 -10.17 -7.43
C VAL A 2 25.58 -9.87 -6.17
N GLN A 3 26.82 -9.40 -6.35
CA GLN A 3 27.75 -9.10 -5.25
C GLN A 3 27.21 -8.08 -4.24
N THR A 4 26.45 -7.06 -4.67
CA THR A 4 25.93 -6.02 -3.77
C THR A 4 24.83 -6.57 -2.85
N LYS A 5 23.99 -7.50 -3.33
CA LYS A 5 22.94 -8.14 -2.52
C LYS A 5 23.54 -9.02 -1.42
N GLU A 6 24.67 -9.68 -1.71
CA GLU A 6 25.36 -10.55 -0.75
C GLU A 6 26.17 -9.76 0.30
N GLN A 7 26.82 -8.67 -0.10
CA GLN A 7 27.70 -7.90 0.78
C GLN A 7 26.94 -6.85 1.61
N LEU A 8 25.93 -6.20 1.04
CA LEU A 8 25.15 -5.12 1.66
C LEU A 8 23.64 -5.29 1.38
N PRO A 9 23.03 -6.37 1.90
CA PRO A 9 21.65 -6.73 1.54
C PRO A 9 20.64 -5.62 1.83
N GLN A 10 20.78 -4.92 2.96
CA GLN A 10 19.84 -3.85 3.36
C GLN A 10 19.96 -2.61 2.48
N ASP A 11 21.18 -2.19 2.13
CA ASP A 11 21.39 -1.03 1.25
C ASP A 11 20.92 -1.33 -0.18
N TRP A 12 21.15 -2.56 -0.63
CA TRP A 12 20.61 -3.06 -1.89
C TRP A 12 19.08 -3.04 -1.89
N ALA A 13 18.42 -3.52 -0.83
CA ALA A 13 16.96 -3.53 -0.73
C ALA A 13 16.36 -2.13 -0.65
N ARG A 14 17.02 -1.21 0.05
CA ARG A 14 16.64 0.22 0.06
C ARG A 14 16.73 0.81 -1.34
N THR A 15 17.78 0.47 -2.09
CA THR A 15 17.95 0.92 -3.48
C THR A 15 16.83 0.37 -4.37
N GLN A 16 16.49 -0.91 -4.24
CA GLN A 16 15.35 -1.51 -4.95
C GLN A 16 14.03 -0.82 -4.62
N ASN A 17 13.77 -0.54 -3.34
CA ASN A 17 12.59 0.20 -2.92
C ASN A 17 12.53 1.60 -3.56
N ASN A 18 13.66 2.32 -3.62
CA ASN A 18 13.72 3.64 -4.26
C ASN A 18 13.55 3.59 -5.78
N ILE A 19 14.08 2.56 -6.44
CA ILE A 19 13.81 2.29 -7.86
C ILE A 19 12.32 2.08 -8.08
N GLY A 20 11.67 1.29 -7.22
CA GLY A 20 10.22 1.08 -7.25
C GLY A 20 9.43 2.39 -7.14
N ILE A 21 9.85 3.31 -6.27
CA ILE A 21 9.21 4.64 -6.12
C ILE A 21 9.31 5.44 -7.41
N VAL A 22 10.51 5.54 -8.00
CA VAL A 22 10.73 6.36 -9.20
C VAL A 22 10.00 5.77 -10.41
N LEU A 23 10.04 4.45 -10.58
CA LEU A 23 9.35 3.76 -11.67
C LEU A 23 7.82 3.89 -11.53
N TRP A 24 7.30 3.78 -10.32
CA TRP A 24 5.88 4.02 -10.05
C TRP A 24 5.49 5.44 -10.46
N ASP A 25 6.23 6.44 -9.97
CA ASP A 25 5.96 7.85 -10.22
C ASP A 25 6.05 8.20 -11.73
N GLN A 26 7.00 7.59 -12.45
CA GLN A 26 7.07 7.69 -13.91
C GLN A 26 5.92 6.96 -14.61
N GLY A 27 5.57 5.76 -14.13
CA GLY A 27 4.49 4.94 -14.67
C GLY A 27 3.12 5.59 -14.53
N ILE A 28 2.83 6.24 -13.40
CA ILE A 28 1.56 6.95 -13.22
C ILE A 28 1.41 8.13 -14.19
N ARG A 29 2.50 8.83 -14.49
CA ARG A 29 2.54 9.96 -15.45
C ARG A 29 2.60 9.52 -16.91
N THR A 30 2.97 8.28 -17.17
CA THR A 30 3.07 7.72 -18.52
C THR A 30 1.83 6.89 -18.82
N GLY A 31 1.10 7.20 -19.88
CA GLY A 31 -0.06 6.42 -20.32
C GLY A 31 0.32 5.20 -21.15
N GLY A 32 -0.68 4.39 -21.50
CA GLY A 32 -0.54 3.28 -22.44
C GLY A 32 0.37 2.14 -21.95
N GLU A 33 0.86 1.34 -22.91
CA GLU A 33 1.66 0.15 -22.63
C GLU A 33 2.95 0.46 -21.88
N VAL A 34 3.63 1.56 -22.23
CA VAL A 34 4.87 2.00 -21.56
C VAL A 34 4.61 2.27 -20.08
N GLY A 35 3.54 2.98 -19.75
CA GLY A 35 3.13 3.21 -18.37
C GLY A 35 2.87 1.91 -17.61
N THR A 36 2.18 0.97 -18.23
CA THR A 36 1.89 -0.34 -17.64
C THR A 36 3.18 -1.16 -17.40
N CYS A 37 4.14 -1.12 -18.32
CA CYS A 37 5.44 -1.77 -18.14
C CYS A 37 6.22 -1.17 -16.96
N LEU A 38 6.25 0.16 -16.85
CA LEU A 38 6.91 0.84 -15.72
C LEU A 38 6.30 0.45 -14.36
N LEU A 39 4.98 0.31 -14.29
CA LEU A 39 4.31 -0.17 -13.07
C LEU A 39 4.69 -1.63 -12.76
N ALA A 40 4.78 -2.51 -13.75
CA ALA A 40 5.21 -3.89 -13.57
C ALA A 40 6.68 -3.99 -13.09
N GLU A 41 7.56 -3.13 -13.60
CA GLU A 41 8.95 -3.02 -13.13
C GLU A 41 9.01 -2.51 -11.68
N ALA A 42 8.17 -1.54 -11.31
CA ALA A 42 8.06 -1.07 -9.93
C ALA A 42 7.60 -2.18 -8.97
N VAL A 43 6.60 -2.98 -9.36
CA VAL A 43 6.19 -4.18 -8.60
C VAL A 43 7.35 -5.15 -8.40
N THR A 44 8.12 -5.39 -9.46
CA THR A 44 9.31 -6.28 -9.41
C THR A 44 10.35 -5.74 -8.43
N ALA A 45 10.65 -4.44 -8.47
CA ALA A 45 11.61 -3.81 -7.56
C ALA A 45 11.18 -3.92 -6.09
N TYR A 46 9.90 -3.69 -5.78
CA TYR A 46 9.40 -3.87 -4.42
C TYR A 46 9.43 -5.32 -3.95
N ARG A 47 9.06 -6.29 -4.81
CA ARG A 47 9.16 -7.72 -4.48
C ARG A 47 10.61 -8.13 -4.21
N GLU A 48 11.57 -7.62 -4.97
CA GLU A 48 13.00 -7.82 -4.72
C GLU A 48 13.43 -7.22 -3.38
N ALA A 49 12.99 -6.00 -3.03
CA ALA A 49 13.25 -5.40 -1.73
C ALA A 49 12.68 -6.26 -0.56
N LEU A 50 11.49 -6.84 -0.74
CA LEU A 50 10.85 -7.73 0.25
C LEU A 50 11.60 -9.05 0.48
N THR A 51 12.53 -9.44 -0.39
CA THR A 51 13.42 -10.59 -0.13
C THR A 51 14.41 -10.33 1.02
N VAL A 52 14.64 -9.06 1.37
CA VAL A 52 15.53 -8.63 2.46
C VAL A 52 14.78 -7.91 3.57
N HIS A 53 13.87 -7.00 3.21
CA HIS A 53 12.96 -6.38 4.16
C HIS A 53 11.97 -7.44 4.64
N THR A 54 12.32 -8.24 5.64
CA THR A 54 11.41 -9.26 6.17
C THR A 54 10.68 -8.75 7.41
N LYS A 55 9.45 -9.22 7.64
CA LYS A 55 8.69 -8.87 8.84
C LYS A 55 9.45 -9.18 10.14
N ALA A 56 10.23 -10.25 10.16
CA ALA A 56 10.95 -10.70 11.35
C ALA A 56 12.16 -9.81 11.70
N GLN A 57 12.91 -9.35 10.69
CA GLN A 57 14.17 -8.63 10.91
C GLN A 57 14.01 -7.12 10.79
N LEU A 58 13.12 -6.68 9.89
CA LEU A 58 12.94 -5.28 9.50
C LEU A 58 11.44 -4.97 9.38
N PRO A 59 10.65 -5.11 10.48
CA PRO A 59 9.19 -5.06 10.42
C PRO A 59 8.65 -3.77 9.80
N GLN A 60 9.22 -2.62 10.17
CA GLN A 60 8.75 -1.32 9.66
C GLN A 60 9.11 -1.12 8.18
N GLN A 61 10.32 -1.50 7.76
CA GLN A 61 10.72 -1.42 6.35
C GLN A 61 9.91 -2.40 5.49
N TRP A 62 9.66 -3.62 6.00
CA TRP A 62 8.77 -4.58 5.33
C TRP A 62 7.36 -4.00 5.17
N ALA A 63 6.77 -3.43 6.21
CA ALA A 63 5.44 -2.82 6.15
C ALA A 63 5.38 -1.62 5.20
N MET A 64 6.43 -0.79 5.18
CA MET A 64 6.55 0.32 4.23
C MET A 64 6.60 -0.18 2.79
N THR A 65 7.45 -1.18 2.52
CA THR A 65 7.58 -1.76 1.19
C THR A 65 6.29 -2.46 0.76
N GLN A 66 5.58 -3.16 1.67
CA GLN A 66 4.26 -3.74 1.40
C GLN A 66 3.21 -2.67 1.09
N ASN A 67 3.17 -1.57 1.85
CA ASN A 67 2.25 -0.46 1.55
C ASN A 67 2.54 0.16 0.17
N ASN A 68 3.81 0.33 -0.20
CA ASN A 68 4.18 0.85 -1.51
C ASN A 68 3.86 -0.12 -2.65
N LEU A 69 4.09 -1.42 -2.43
CA LEU A 69 3.69 -2.48 -3.36
C LEU A 69 2.17 -2.44 -3.61
N GLY A 70 1.37 -2.27 -2.54
CA GLY A 70 -0.08 -2.11 -2.65
C GLY A 70 -0.52 -0.93 -3.51
N LEU A 71 0.19 0.21 -3.45
CA LEU A 71 -0.12 1.38 -4.27
C LEU A 71 0.10 1.10 -5.76
N VAL A 72 1.23 0.49 -6.11
CA VAL A 72 1.54 0.20 -7.51
C VAL A 72 0.62 -0.88 -8.08
N LEU A 73 0.35 -1.92 -7.31
CA LEU A 73 -0.59 -2.98 -7.70
C LEU A 73 -2.00 -2.41 -7.92
N TRP A 74 -2.43 -1.47 -7.08
CA TRP A 74 -3.69 -0.77 -7.28
C TRP A 74 -3.71 -0.01 -8.60
N ASP A 75 -2.71 0.83 -8.88
CA ASP A 75 -2.63 1.61 -10.12
C ASP A 75 -2.55 0.72 -11.37
N GLN A 76 -1.77 -0.36 -11.30
CA GLN A 76 -1.67 -1.34 -12.38
C GLN A 76 -3.01 -2.06 -12.59
N GLY A 77 -3.66 -2.48 -11.50
CA GLY A 77 -4.98 -3.09 -11.52
C GLY A 77 -6.05 -2.15 -12.08
N MET A 78 -5.97 -0.85 -11.78
CA MET A 78 -6.88 0.16 -12.33
C MET A 78 -6.75 0.30 -13.85
N ARG A 79 -5.54 0.11 -14.40
CA ARG A 79 -5.26 0.13 -15.84
C ARG A 79 -5.51 -1.20 -16.54
N THR A 80 -5.70 -2.27 -15.77
CA THR A 80 -5.88 -3.62 -16.29
C THR A 80 -7.35 -4.05 -16.14
N GLY A 81 -7.97 -4.45 -17.24
CA GLY A 81 -9.34 -4.95 -17.25
C GLY A 81 -9.43 -6.45 -16.92
N GLY A 82 -10.65 -6.92 -16.70
CA GLY A 82 -10.93 -8.35 -16.54
C GLY A 82 -10.29 -8.98 -15.30
N GLU A 83 -10.08 -10.30 -15.37
CA GLU A 83 -9.59 -11.11 -14.25
C GLU A 83 -8.18 -10.70 -13.80
N ALA A 84 -7.27 -10.42 -14.74
CA ALA A 84 -5.92 -9.97 -14.42
C ALA A 84 -5.93 -8.67 -13.60
N GLY A 85 -6.80 -7.73 -13.95
CA GLY A 85 -7.00 -6.51 -13.16
C GLY A 85 -7.51 -6.79 -11.76
N THR A 86 -8.47 -7.70 -11.62
CA THR A 86 -9.00 -8.11 -10.31
C THR A 86 -7.94 -8.78 -9.43
N GLN A 87 -7.12 -9.67 -10.00
CA GLN A 87 -6.02 -10.32 -9.29
C GLN A 87 -5.00 -9.30 -8.75
N LEU A 88 -4.63 -8.30 -9.55
CA LEU A 88 -3.75 -7.21 -9.08
C LEU A 88 -4.37 -6.43 -7.90
N LEU A 89 -5.68 -6.18 -7.92
CA LEU A 89 -6.37 -5.54 -6.80
C LEU A 89 -6.41 -6.43 -5.54
N ASP A 90 -6.59 -7.76 -5.69
CA ASP A 90 -6.52 -8.71 -4.57
C ASP A 90 -5.13 -8.75 -3.93
N GLU A 91 -4.08 -8.71 -4.77
CA GLU A 91 -2.71 -8.59 -4.28
C GLU A 91 -2.47 -7.27 -3.54
N ALA A 92 -3.02 -6.16 -4.03
CA ALA A 92 -2.93 -4.87 -3.36
C ALA A 92 -3.61 -4.89 -1.97
N VAL A 93 -4.80 -5.48 -1.86
CA VAL A 93 -5.50 -5.69 -0.58
C VAL A 93 -4.62 -6.51 0.37
N THR A 94 -4.01 -7.58 -0.13
CA THR A 94 -3.12 -8.44 0.67
C THR A 94 -1.92 -7.66 1.19
N ALA A 95 -1.25 -6.89 0.33
CA ALA A 95 -0.08 -6.08 0.72
C ALA A 95 -0.43 -5.02 1.78
N TYR A 96 -1.58 -4.36 1.67
CA TYR A 96 -2.03 -3.41 2.71
C TYR A 96 -2.38 -4.10 4.03
N ARG A 97 -3.06 -5.25 3.99
CA ARG A 97 -3.36 -6.03 5.20
C ARG A 97 -2.08 -6.50 5.89
N ASP A 98 -1.10 -6.93 5.11
CA ASP A 98 0.23 -7.28 5.59
C ASP A 98 0.90 -6.09 6.30
N ALA A 99 0.94 -4.92 5.67
CA ALA A 99 1.47 -3.71 6.28
C ALA A 99 0.76 -3.36 7.60
N LEU A 100 -0.57 -3.51 7.66
CA LEU A 100 -1.39 -3.27 8.87
C LEU A 100 -1.12 -4.26 10.01
N THR A 101 -0.40 -5.36 9.77
CA THR A 101 0.06 -6.24 10.85
C THR A 101 1.24 -5.66 11.65
N VAL A 102 1.91 -4.63 11.11
CA VAL A 102 3.01 -3.90 11.77
C VAL A 102 2.59 -2.47 12.07
N TYR A 103 1.99 -1.80 11.09
CA TYR A 103 1.38 -0.50 11.28
C TYR A 103 0.12 -0.69 12.09
N THR A 104 0.22 -0.54 13.41
CA THR A 104 -0.92 -0.63 14.30
C THR A 104 -1.36 0.75 14.75
N LYS A 105 -2.65 0.91 15.02
CA LYS A 105 -3.21 2.16 15.57
C LYS A 105 -2.52 2.62 16.86
N ALA A 106 -1.98 1.69 17.65
CA ALA A 106 -1.34 2.00 18.92
C ALA A 106 0.10 2.50 18.78
N GLN A 107 0.88 1.91 17.86
CA GLN A 107 2.32 2.17 17.74
C GLN A 107 2.65 3.15 16.61
N LEU A 108 1.91 3.06 15.50
CA LEU A 108 2.16 3.81 14.27
C LEU A 108 0.82 4.33 13.72
N PRO A 109 0.09 5.18 14.47
CA PRO A 109 -1.27 5.57 14.15
C PRO A 109 -1.40 6.25 12.78
N GLN A 110 -0.42 7.08 12.40
CA GLN A 110 -0.43 7.79 11.12
C GLN A 110 -0.28 6.83 9.94
N GLN A 111 0.72 5.94 10.00
CA GLN A 111 0.95 4.93 8.97
C GLN A 111 -0.26 3.97 8.90
N TRP A 112 -0.79 3.55 10.04
CA TRP A 112 -2.01 2.72 10.08
C TRP A 112 -3.19 3.41 9.41
N ALA A 113 -3.45 4.69 9.70
CA ALA A 113 -4.56 5.43 9.10
C ALA A 113 -4.38 5.65 7.59
N LEU A 114 -3.16 5.94 7.14
CA LEU A 114 -2.85 6.06 5.72
C LEU A 114 -3.07 4.72 5.00
N THR A 115 -2.55 3.62 5.54
CA THR A 115 -2.70 2.29 4.95
C THR A 115 -4.17 1.84 4.96
N GLN A 116 -4.95 2.16 6.00
CA GLN A 116 -6.40 1.93 6.03
C GLN A 116 -7.13 2.74 4.94
N THR A 117 -6.72 3.99 4.70
CA THR A 117 -7.28 4.81 3.61
C THR A 117 -7.01 4.16 2.26
N ASN A 118 -5.79 3.68 2.03
CA ASN A 118 -5.42 3.00 0.79
C ASN A 118 -6.15 1.67 0.61
N LEU A 119 -6.30 0.87 1.68
CA LEU A 119 -7.09 -0.35 1.68
C LEU A 119 -8.55 -0.07 1.31
N GLY A 120 -9.14 0.99 1.88
CA GLY A 120 -10.49 1.44 1.54
C GLY A 120 -10.63 1.79 0.05
N ALA A 121 -9.63 2.44 -0.53
CA ALA A 121 -9.64 2.81 -1.94
C ALA A 121 -9.63 1.58 -2.87
N VAL A 122 -8.78 0.60 -2.59
CA VAL A 122 -8.73 -0.64 -3.39
C VAL A 122 -10.02 -1.45 -3.24
N LEU A 123 -10.52 -1.62 -2.01
CA LEU A 123 -11.79 -2.33 -1.78
C LEU A 123 -12.95 -1.63 -2.49
N SER A 124 -12.93 -0.29 -2.55
CA SER A 124 -13.91 0.47 -3.32
C SER A 124 -13.78 0.18 -4.82
N SER A 125 -12.57 0.17 -5.38
CA SER A 125 -12.32 -0.17 -6.78
C SER A 125 -12.74 -1.61 -7.13
N GLN A 126 -12.53 -2.57 -6.23
CA GLN A 126 -13.04 -3.94 -6.42
C GLN A 126 -14.56 -3.97 -6.35
N GLY A 127 -15.15 -3.30 -5.36
CA GLY A 127 -16.59 -3.23 -5.18
C GLY A 127 -17.34 -2.62 -6.38
N THR A 128 -16.75 -1.64 -7.07
CA THR A 128 -17.34 -1.09 -8.30
C THR A 128 -17.20 -2.00 -9.51
N ARG A 129 -16.19 -2.89 -9.54
CA ARG A 129 -15.98 -3.90 -10.58
C ARG A 129 -16.78 -5.18 -10.35
N THR A 130 -17.22 -5.43 -9.12
CA THR A 130 -17.97 -6.62 -8.73
C THR A 130 -19.45 -6.29 -8.53
N GLY A 131 -20.34 -7.01 -9.22
CA GLY A 131 -21.78 -6.86 -9.02
C GLY A 131 -22.33 -7.61 -7.80
N GLY A 132 -23.59 -7.33 -7.48
CA GLY A 132 -24.36 -8.09 -6.48
C GLY A 132 -23.83 -7.98 -5.04
N ALA A 133 -24.15 -8.98 -4.23
CA ALA A 133 -23.85 -8.98 -2.80
C ALA A 133 -22.34 -8.93 -2.50
N ALA A 134 -21.50 -9.54 -3.34
CA ALA A 134 -20.04 -9.49 -3.19
C ALA A 134 -19.52 -8.05 -3.36
N GLY A 135 -19.99 -7.33 -4.38
CA GLY A 135 -19.67 -5.92 -4.59
C GLY A 135 -20.11 -5.04 -3.42
N THR A 136 -21.35 -5.21 -2.94
CA THR A 136 -21.85 -4.49 -1.78
C THR A 136 -21.02 -4.77 -0.52
N GLY A 137 -20.59 -6.02 -0.31
CA GLY A 137 -19.71 -6.39 0.81
C GLY A 137 -18.35 -5.68 0.75
N LEU A 138 -17.75 -5.59 -0.44
CA LEU A 138 -16.49 -4.86 -0.66
C LEU A 138 -16.64 -3.36 -0.39
N LEU A 139 -17.73 -2.74 -0.85
CA LEU A 139 -18.02 -1.33 -0.57
C LEU A 139 -18.26 -1.06 0.92
N ALA A 140 -18.93 -1.98 1.62
CA ALA A 140 -19.11 -1.88 3.07
C ALA A 140 -17.77 -1.97 3.82
N ALA A 141 -16.89 -2.89 3.42
CA ALA A 141 -15.54 -3.01 3.95
C ALA A 141 -14.69 -1.76 3.67
N ALA A 142 -14.80 -1.17 2.47
CA ALA A 142 -14.16 0.09 2.13
C ALA A 142 -14.60 1.23 3.06
N ALA A 143 -15.91 1.38 3.27
CA ALA A 143 -16.46 2.38 4.18
C ALA A 143 -15.98 2.20 5.63
N GLN A 144 -15.83 0.96 6.08
CA GLN A 144 -15.25 0.67 7.39
C GLN A 144 -13.79 1.11 7.48
N ALA A 145 -12.95 0.75 6.51
CA ALA A 145 -11.53 1.12 6.49
C ALA A 145 -11.34 2.65 6.54
N TYR A 146 -12.14 3.42 5.78
CA TYR A 146 -12.12 4.88 5.85
C TYR A 146 -12.55 5.43 7.21
N ARG A 147 -13.62 4.88 7.81
CA ARG A 147 -14.06 5.30 9.16
C ARG A 147 -12.99 5.02 10.20
N GLU A 148 -12.30 3.89 10.08
CA GLU A 148 -11.18 3.53 10.93
C GLU A 148 -10.04 4.55 10.82
N ALA A 149 -9.62 4.90 9.60
CA ALA A 149 -8.60 5.92 9.36
C ALA A 149 -8.96 7.31 9.96
N LEU A 150 -10.22 7.74 9.80
CA LEU A 150 -10.71 9.01 10.32
C LEU A 150 -10.57 9.13 11.84
N THR A 151 -10.66 8.00 12.58
CA THR A 151 -10.51 8.04 14.05
C THR A 151 -9.13 8.50 14.52
N VAL A 152 -8.11 8.43 13.67
CA VAL A 152 -6.77 8.96 13.94
C VAL A 152 -6.66 10.39 13.44
N GLN A 153 -7.07 10.66 12.20
CA GLN A 153 -6.98 11.99 11.59
C GLN A 153 -7.77 13.04 12.38
N THR A 154 -8.96 12.70 12.89
CA THR A 154 -9.74 13.58 13.75
C THR A 154 -9.07 13.82 15.11
N LYS A 155 -8.41 12.81 15.70
CA LYS A 155 -7.64 12.99 16.95
C LYS A 155 -6.45 13.92 16.78
N GLU A 156 -5.82 13.91 15.60
CA GLU A 156 -4.69 14.79 15.26
C GLU A 156 -5.12 16.21 14.88
N GLN A 157 -6.36 16.40 14.44
CA GLN A 157 -6.94 17.74 14.24
C GLN A 157 -7.46 18.37 15.55
N LEU A 158 -7.89 17.55 16.52
CA LEU A 158 -8.36 17.97 17.85
C LEU A 158 -7.32 18.02 19.02
N PRO A 159 -5.98 17.88 18.88
CA PRO A 159 -5.05 17.95 20.02
C PRO A 159 -5.07 19.32 20.70
N GLN A 160 -5.33 20.40 19.95
CA GLN A 160 -5.35 21.76 20.49
C GLN A 160 -6.57 22.05 21.37
N ASP A 161 -7.71 21.38 21.14
CA ASP A 161 -8.93 21.54 21.95
C ASP A 161 -8.91 20.66 23.21
N TRP A 162 -8.20 19.53 23.17
CA TRP A 162 -8.06 18.64 24.32
C TRP A 162 -7.11 19.20 25.39
N ALA A 163 -6.09 19.96 24.99
CA ALA A 163 -5.17 20.62 25.91
C ALA A 163 -5.80 21.81 26.68
N ARG A 164 -6.96 22.35 26.23
CA ARG A 164 -7.66 23.47 26.91
C ARG A 164 -8.77 23.03 27.85
N THR A 165 -9.12 21.75 27.89
CA THR A 165 -10.25 21.22 28.68
C THR A 165 -9.82 20.50 29.98
N GLN A 166 -8.54 20.64 30.37
CA GLN A 166 -7.96 20.04 31.59
C GLN A 166 -7.28 21.06 32.53
N ASN A 167 -7.58 22.37 32.42
CA ASN A 167 -7.13 23.39 33.38
C ASN A 167 -8.32 23.98 34.15
#